data_AF-A0AAN4TL81-F1
#
_entry.id   AF-A0AAN4TL81-F1
#
_cell.length_a   1.000
_cell.length_b   1.000
_cell.length_c   1.000
_cell.angle_alpha   90.00
_cell.angle_beta   90.00
_cell.angle_gamma   90.00
#
_symmetry.space_group_name_H-M   'P 1'
#
loop_
_entity.id
_entity.type
_entity.pdbx_description
1 polymer ?
#
loop_
_entity_poly.entity_id
_entity_poly.type
_entity_poly.pdbx_seq_one_letter_code
_entity_poly.pdbx_strand_id
1 'polypeptide(L)' 'MYTAIGYAAQSATAPLAPMTFERRALRADDVAIEILFCGVCLTCNA' A
#
# COMPACT_ATOMS: atom_id res chain seq x y z
N MET A 1 -9.75 -11.03 -6.94
CA MET A 1 -8.64 -10.06 -6.84
C MET A 1 -9.21 -8.70 -7.17
N TYR A 2 -8.67 -7.63 -6.60
CA TYR A 2 -9.07 -6.28 -6.98
C TYR A 2 -7.84 -5.36 -7.01
N THR A 3 -7.88 -4.42 -7.94
CA THR A 3 -6.83 -3.43 -8.15
C THR A 3 -6.85 -2.39 -7.04
N ALA A 4 -5.68 -2.10 -6.48
CA ALA A 4 -5.47 -1.06 -5.48
C ALA A 4 -4.38 -0.08 -5.95
N ILE A 5 -4.45 1.16 -5.49
CA ILE A 5 -3.46 2.21 -5.75
C ILE A 5 -2.83 2.60 -4.41
N GLY A 6 -1.50 2.71 -4.38
CA GLY A 6 -0.74 3.17 -3.23
C GLY A 6 0.50 3.96 -3.66
N TYR A 7 1.39 4.25 -2.72
CA TYR A 7 2.69 4.85 -3.00
C TYR A 7 3.80 3.87 -2.61
N ALA A 8 4.86 3.79 -3.41
CA ALA A 8 5.99 2.91 -3.17
C ALA A 8 7.32 3.54 -3.63
N ALA A 9 8.41 3.18 -2.95
CA ALA A 9 9.76 3.48 -3.39
C ALA A 9 10.24 2.32 -4.28
N GLN A 10 10.65 2.62 -5.51
CA GLN A 10 11.08 1.59 -6.47
C GLN A 10 12.55 1.16 -6.30
N SER A 11 13.30 1.87 -5.46
CA SER A 11 14.65 1.52 -5.02
C SER A 11 14.95 2.22 -3.70
N ALA A 12 16.05 1.85 -3.03
CA ALA A 12 16.44 2.37 -1.72
C ALA A 12 16.74 3.88 -1.69
N THR A 13 16.84 4.54 -2.85
CA THR A 13 17.09 5.99 -2.94
C THR A 13 16.03 6.71 -3.76
N ALA A 14 15.01 6.00 -4.26
CA ALA A 14 13.96 6.60 -5.06
C ALA A 14 12.89 7.21 -4.16
N PRO A 15 12.35 8.40 -4.50
CA PRO A 15 11.21 8.95 -3.80
C PRO A 15 9.97 8.05 -3.96
N LEU A 16 9.03 8.17 -3.01
CA LEU A 16 7.73 7.51 -3.12
C LEU A 16 6.97 8.03 -4.34
N ALA A 17 6.47 7.12 -5.17
CA ALA A 17 5.65 7.42 -6.33
C ALA A 17 4.38 6.55 -6.35
N PRO A 18 3.30 7.00 -7.02
CA PRO A 18 2.09 6.19 -7.17
C PRO A 18 2.39 4.84 -7.83
N MET A 19 1.77 3.79 -7.30
CA MET A 19 1.91 2.40 -7.78
C MET A 19 0.56 1.71 -7.73
N THR A 20 0.20 1.06 -8.84
CA THR A 20 -0.98 0.20 -8.94
C THR A 20 -0.57 -1.26 -8.73
N PHE A 21 -1.34 -2.01 -7.95
CA PHE A 21 -1.05 -3.41 -7.64
C PHE A 21 -2.32 -4.20 -7.36
N GLU A 22 -2.23 -5.53 -7.50
CA GLU A 22 -3.35 -6.44 -7.28
C GLU A 22 -3.37 -6.98 -5.85
N ARG A 23 -4.52 -6.89 -5.20
CA ARG A 23 -4.78 -7.57 -3.92
C ARG A 23 -5.40 -8.94 -4.18
N ARG A 24 -5.03 -9.91 -3.35
CA ARG A 24 -5.66 -11.24 -3.35
C ARG A 24 -7.18 -11.14 -3.14
N ALA A 25 -7.92 -12.17 -3.56
CA ALA A 25 -9.35 -12.25 -3.27
C ALA A 25 -9.62 -12.29 -1.75
N LEU A 26 -10.74 -11.71 -1.34
CA LEU A 26 -11.23 -11.72 0.04
C LEU A 26 -11.67 -13.15 0.38
N ARG A 27 -11.16 -13.69 1.49
CA ARG A 27 -11.53 -14.98 2.07
C ARG A 27 -12.57 -14.76 3.17
N ALA A 28 -13.14 -15.84 3.68
CA ALA A 28 -14.19 -15.79 4.69
C ALA A 28 -13.76 -15.14 6.02
N ASP A 29 -12.45 -15.17 6.31
CA ASP A 29 -11.81 -14.66 7.52
C ASP A 29 -11.13 -13.29 7.34
N ASP A 30 -11.24 -12.69 6.15
CA ASP A 30 -10.62 -11.40 5.86
C ASP A 30 -11.54 -10.22 6.12
N VAL A 31 -10.92 -9.06 6.35
CA VAL A 31 -11.60 -7.77 6.44
C VAL A 31 -11.08 -6.84 5.35
N ALA A 32 -12.00 -6.29 4.57
CA ALA A 32 -11.71 -5.20 3.65
C ALA A 32 -11.76 -3.87 4.41
N ILE A 33 -10.72 -3.05 4.27
CA ILE A 33 -10.58 -1.78 4.99
C ILE A 33 -10.31 -0.67 3.98
N GLU A 34 -11.09 0.39 4.06
CA GLU A 34 -10.78 1.67 3.42
C GLU A 34 -9.83 2.46 4.31
N ILE A 35 -8.64 2.77 3.80
CA ILE A 35 -7.63 3.52 4.55
C ILE A 35 -7.92 5.00 4.38
N LEU A 36 -8.50 5.62 5.41
CA LEU A 36 -8.75 7.08 5.43
C LEU A 36 -7.47 7.87 5.73
N PHE A 37 -6.65 7.36 6.65
CA PHE A 37 -5.42 7.99 7.10
C PHE A 37 -4.35 6.93 7.41
N CYS A 38 -3.09 7.26 7.15
CA CYS A 38 -1.94 6.42 7.51
C CYS A 38 -0.83 7.33 8.06
N GLY A 39 -0.25 6.96 9.22
CA GLY A 39 0.82 7.72 9.85
C GLY A 39 2.18 7.40 9.22
N VAL A 40 3.08 8.40 9.20
CA VAL A 40 4.49 8.22 8.81
C VAL A 40 5.36 8.40 10.05
N CYS A 41 6.30 7.49 10.23
CA CYS A 41 7.34 7.57 11.26
C CYS A 41 8.72 7.40 10.63
N LEU A 42 9.77 7.55 11.44
CA LEU A 42 11.15 7.41 10.95
C LEU A 42 11.43 6.05 10.32
N THR A 43 10.81 4.97 10.83
CA THR A 43 10.93 3.62 10.27
C THR A 43 10.38 3.51 8.86
N CYS A 44 9.37 4.31 8.52
CA CYS A 44 8.74 4.29 7.20
C CYS A 44 9.40 5.26 6.20
N ASN A 45 10.41 6.03 6.64
CA ASN A 45 11.14 6.89 5.73
C ASN A 45 11.96 6.00 4.80
N ALA A 46 11.55 5.96 3.54
CA ALA A 46 12.28 5.30 2.46
C ALA A 46 13.62 6.01 2.21
#